data_AF-A0A7S1L339-F1
#
_entry.id   AF-A0A7S1L339-F1
#
_cell.length_a   1.000
_cell.length_b   1.000
_cell.length_c   1.000
_cell.angle_alpha   90.00
_cell.angle_beta   90.00
_cell.angle_gamma   90.00
#
_symmetry.space_group_name_H-M   'P 1'
#
loop_
_entity.id
_entity.type
_entity.pdbx_description
1 polymer ?
#
loop_
_entity_poly.entity_id
_entity_poly.type
_entity_poly.pdbx_seq_one_letter_code
_entity_poly.pdbx_strand_id
1 'polypeptide(L)'
;VGLLEEIALHLDWASLLRIQGLCRATRRTIGGATFLSTLARSRGADGDPCICTPNILAFAVAEALRAVSADVFFERASTEVRSCSIGTLEAASKLCRQISGLALYVSAHCGRNAPESIKASFTRSRAEAVCEELADRG
;
A
#
# COMPACT_ATOMS: atom_id res chain seq x y z
N VAL A 1 0.91 -29.77 -7.00
CA VAL A 1 1.62 -28.50 -6.73
C VAL A 1 3.05 -28.70 -7.17
N GLY A 2 3.57 -27.90 -8.10
CA GLY A 2 4.96 -28.03 -8.53
C GLY A 2 5.91 -27.50 -7.46
N LEU A 3 7.14 -28.03 -7.35
CA LEU A 3 8.16 -27.61 -6.37
C LEU A 3 8.36 -26.07 -6.34
N LEU A 4 8.25 -25.41 -7.50
CA LEU A 4 8.36 -23.96 -7.60
C LEU A 4 7.20 -23.22 -6.91
N GLU A 5 5.98 -23.73 -7.01
CA GLU A 5 4.81 -23.14 -6.35
C GLU A 5 4.95 -23.24 -4.82
N GLU A 6 5.44 -24.39 -4.34
CA GLU A 6 5.69 -24.62 -2.92
C GLU A 6 6.77 -23.68 -2.37
N ILE A 7 7.89 -23.52 -3.08
CA ILE A 7 8.92 -22.53 -2.73
C ILE A 7 8.33 -21.11 -2.74
N ALA A 8 7.56 -20.76 -3.77
CA ALA A 8 6.99 -19.42 -3.90
C ALA A 8 6.01 -19.07 -2.79
N LEU A 9 5.27 -20.05 -2.25
CA LEU A 9 4.37 -19.85 -1.12
C LEU A 9 5.10 -19.37 0.15
N HIS A 10 6.36 -19.76 0.33
CA HIS A 10 7.18 -19.37 1.47
C HIS A 10 8.01 -18.09 1.26
N LEU A 11 7.98 -17.48 0.07
CA LEU A 11 8.75 -16.28 -0.24
C LEU A 11 7.89 -15.01 -0.23
N ASP A 12 8.36 -13.92 0.38
CA ASP A 12 7.66 -12.64 0.26
C ASP A 12 7.62 -12.13 -1.21
N TRP A 13 6.70 -11.19 -1.50
CA TRP A 13 6.56 -10.65 -2.86
C TRP A 13 7.83 -9.93 -3.35
N ALA A 14 8.60 -9.33 -2.44
CA ALA A 14 9.85 -8.67 -2.79
C ALA A 14 10.90 -9.66 -3.30
N SER A 15 11.00 -10.82 -2.67
CA SER A 15 11.86 -11.93 -3.08
C SER A 15 11.40 -12.51 -4.41
N LEU A 16 10.10 -12.68 -4.61
CA LEU A 16 9.53 -13.12 -5.88
C LEU A 16 9.81 -12.13 -7.02
N LEU A 17 9.71 -10.81 -6.78
CA LEU A 17 10.10 -9.77 -7.74
C LEU A 17 11.59 -9.87 -8.11
N ARG A 18 12.47 -10.06 -7.12
CA ARG A 18 13.91 -10.26 -7.38
C ARG A 18 14.16 -11.49 -8.23
N ILE A 19 13.54 -12.63 -7.92
CA ILE A 19 13.70 -13.88 -8.69
C ILE A 19 13.16 -13.71 -10.12
N GLN A 20 12.01 -13.06 -10.30
CA GLN A 20 11.46 -12.72 -11.62
C GLN A 20 12.43 -11.87 -12.45
N GLY A 21 13.23 -11.03 -11.79
CA GLY A 21 14.25 -10.18 -12.42
C GLY A 21 15.52 -10.91 -12.86
N LEU A 22 15.84 -12.10 -12.30
CA LEU A 22 17.14 -12.76 -12.49
C LEU A 22 17.43 -13.15 -13.95
N CYS A 23 16.48 -13.79 -14.63
CA CYS A 23 16.68 -14.20 -16.03
C CYS A 23 15.36 -14.31 -16.80
N ARG A 24 15.45 -14.50 -18.12
CA ARG A 24 14.26 -14.61 -18.99
C ARG A 24 13.38 -15.81 -18.64
N ALA A 25 13.98 -16.91 -18.20
CA ALA A 25 13.25 -18.11 -17.82
C ALA A 25 12.41 -17.87 -16.55
N THR A 26 13.01 -17.34 -15.48
CA THR A 26 12.28 -17.02 -14.24
C THR A 26 11.21 -15.96 -14.48
N ARG A 27 11.50 -14.95 -15.31
CA ARG A 27 10.51 -13.94 -15.69
C ARG A 27 9.26 -14.55 -16.33
N ARG A 28 9.44 -15.51 -17.25
CA ARG A 28 8.32 -16.18 -17.92
C ARG A 28 7.55 -17.10 -16.98
N THR A 29 8.25 -17.86 -16.15
CA THR A 29 7.62 -18.85 -15.27
C THR A 29 6.87 -18.15 -14.12
N ILE A 30 7.54 -17.27 -13.38
CA ILE A 30 6.97 -16.59 -12.21
C ILE A 30 6.02 -15.45 -12.63
N GLY A 31 6.30 -14.79 -13.76
CA GLY A 31 5.42 -13.76 -14.32
C GLY A 31 4.25 -14.31 -15.15
N GLY A 32 4.13 -15.63 -15.30
CA GLY A 32 3.06 -16.25 -16.07
C GLY A 32 1.71 -16.08 -15.37
N ALA A 33 0.68 -15.69 -16.12
CA ALA A 33 -0.66 -15.45 -15.56
C ALA A 33 -1.19 -16.66 -14.78
N THR A 34 -1.02 -17.88 -15.29
CA THR A 34 -1.44 -19.11 -14.60
C THR A 34 -0.74 -19.30 -13.25
N PHE A 35 0.59 -19.11 -13.21
CA PHE A 35 1.37 -19.24 -11.97
C PHE A 35 0.92 -18.21 -10.94
N LEU A 36 0.76 -16.96 -11.37
CA LEU A 36 0.31 -15.86 -10.51
C LEU A 36 -1.10 -16.06 -9.98
N SER A 37 -2.05 -16.49 -10.82
CA SER A 37 -3.42 -16.80 -10.38
C SER A 37 -3.44 -17.94 -9.35
N THR A 38 -2.66 -19.00 -9.56
CA THR A 38 -2.55 -20.11 -8.60
C THR A 38 -1.97 -19.63 -7.28
N LEU A 39 -0.84 -18.92 -7.32
CA LEU A 39 -0.18 -18.40 -6.12
C LEU A 39 -1.09 -17.42 -5.35
N ALA A 40 -1.78 -16.53 -6.05
CA ALA A 40 -2.74 -15.60 -5.46
C ALA A 40 -3.88 -16.34 -4.75
N ARG A 41 -4.45 -17.37 -5.38
CA ARG A 41 -5.48 -18.21 -4.76
C ARG A 41 -4.98 -18.92 -3.52
N SER A 42 -3.80 -19.52 -3.59
CA SER A 42 -3.19 -20.20 -2.44
C SER A 42 -2.87 -19.24 -1.28
N ARG A 43 -2.66 -17.95 -1.57
CA ARG A 43 -2.46 -16.89 -0.56
C ARG A 43 -3.74 -16.17 -0.13
N GLY A 44 -4.91 -16.55 -0.64
CA GLY A 44 -6.17 -15.86 -0.32
C GLY A 44 -6.25 -14.42 -0.88
N ALA A 45 -5.54 -14.17 -1.98
CA ALA A 45 -5.58 -12.92 -2.75
C ALA A 45 -6.43 -13.04 -4.04
N ASP A 46 -7.05 -14.21 -4.30
CA ASP A 46 -7.98 -14.39 -5.41
C ASP A 46 -9.29 -13.61 -5.13
N GLY A 47 -9.70 -12.78 -6.09
CA GLY A 47 -10.88 -11.92 -5.98
C GLY A 47 -10.67 -10.54 -5.35
N ASP A 48 -9.43 -10.10 -5.11
CA ASP A 48 -9.18 -8.73 -4.66
C ASP A 48 -9.55 -7.74 -5.80
N PRO A 49 -10.57 -6.87 -5.60
CA PRO A 49 -11.04 -5.96 -6.65
C PRO A 49 -9.98 -4.92 -7.04
N CYS A 50 -8.95 -4.72 -6.22
CA CYS A 50 -7.85 -3.81 -6.50
C CYS A 50 -6.84 -4.38 -7.52
N ILE A 51 -6.94 -5.67 -7.87
CA ILE A 51 -5.98 -6.34 -8.76
C ILE A 51 -6.59 -6.52 -10.15
N CYS A 52 -6.52 -5.47 -10.97
CA CYS A 52 -7.03 -5.52 -12.35
C CYS A 52 -6.12 -6.28 -13.32
N THR A 53 -4.82 -6.42 -13.00
CA THR A 53 -3.86 -7.15 -13.83
C THR A 53 -2.90 -7.94 -12.93
N PRO A 54 -2.96 -9.29 -12.94
CA PRO A 54 -2.16 -10.11 -12.06
C PRO A 54 -0.68 -9.96 -12.40
N ASN A 55 0.06 -9.33 -11.49
CA ASN A 55 1.50 -9.23 -11.53
C ASN A 55 2.03 -9.18 -10.09
N ILE A 56 3.29 -9.56 -9.89
CA ILE A 56 3.88 -9.69 -8.54
C ILE A 56 3.83 -8.35 -7.79
N LEU A 57 4.01 -7.22 -8.48
CA LEU A 57 3.94 -5.89 -7.86
C LEU A 57 2.53 -5.57 -7.37
N ALA A 58 1.50 -5.86 -8.16
CA ALA A 58 0.10 -5.64 -7.76
C ALA A 58 -0.27 -6.46 -6.52
N PHE A 59 0.18 -7.73 -6.44
CA PHE A 59 -0.03 -8.53 -5.23
C PHE A 59 0.77 -8.01 -4.04
N ALA A 60 2.01 -7.57 -4.26
CA ALA A 60 2.83 -6.94 -3.21
C ALA A 60 2.14 -5.71 -2.62
N VAL A 61 1.63 -4.82 -3.49
CA VAL A 61 0.91 -3.61 -3.10
C VAL A 61 -0.36 -3.98 -2.34
N ALA A 62 -1.19 -4.90 -2.88
CA ALA A 62 -2.45 -5.28 -2.26
C ALA A 62 -2.26 -5.89 -0.87
N GLU A 63 -1.33 -6.84 -0.72
CA GLU A 63 -1.02 -7.44 0.59
C GLU A 63 -0.53 -6.40 1.58
N ALA A 64 0.36 -5.51 1.13
CA ALA A 64 0.95 -4.53 2.01
C ALA A 64 -0.07 -3.45 2.42
N LEU A 65 -1.00 -3.08 1.54
CA LEU A 65 -2.12 -2.18 1.87
C LEU A 65 -3.11 -2.80 2.86
N ARG A 66 -3.34 -4.13 2.85
CA ARG A 66 -4.21 -4.80 3.84
C ARG A 66 -3.72 -4.65 5.28
N ALA A 67 -2.42 -4.44 5.46
CA ALA A 67 -1.80 -4.23 6.77
C ALA A 67 -1.81 -2.75 7.24
N VAL A 68 -2.20 -1.81 6.37
CA VAL A 68 -2.15 -0.37 6.65
C VAL A 68 -3.57 0.18 6.76
N SER A 69 -3.90 0.77 7.91
CA SER A 69 -5.13 1.57 8.03
C SER A 69 -5.04 2.77 7.08
N ALA A 70 -6.09 3.09 6.34
CA ALA A 70 -6.11 4.27 5.48
C ALA A 70 -6.42 5.58 6.26
N ASP A 71 -6.89 5.46 7.50
CA ASP A 71 -7.39 6.60 8.27
C ASP A 71 -6.33 7.21 9.18
N VAL A 72 -6.18 8.53 9.09
CA VAL A 72 -5.36 9.37 9.96
C VAL A 72 -6.26 10.31 10.75
N PHE A 73 -6.13 10.29 12.07
CA PHE A 73 -6.90 11.11 12.99
C PHE A 73 -6.08 12.31 13.45
N PHE A 74 -6.79 13.39 13.74
CA PHE A 74 -6.22 14.65 14.20
C PHE A 74 -6.80 15.03 15.56
N GLU A 75 -6.04 15.81 16.32
CA GLU A 75 -6.57 16.44 17.52
C GLU A 75 -7.75 17.37 17.19
N ARG A 76 -8.62 17.58 18.18
CA ARG A 76 -9.89 18.30 17.97
C ARG A 76 -9.62 19.72 17.47
N ALA A 77 -10.21 20.04 16.31
CA ALA A 77 -10.05 21.36 15.66
C ALA A 77 -8.58 21.76 15.43
N SER A 78 -7.68 20.78 15.31
CA SER A 78 -6.24 20.97 15.08
C SER A 78 -5.79 20.35 13.75
N THR A 79 -4.63 20.77 13.27
CA THR A 79 -3.85 20.12 12.19
C THR A 79 -2.85 19.10 12.73
N GLU A 80 -2.72 18.99 14.04
CA GLU A 80 -1.84 18.03 14.71
C GLU A 80 -2.38 16.60 14.59
N VAL A 81 -1.55 15.70 14.11
CA VAL A 81 -1.86 14.27 13.95
C VAL A 81 -1.84 13.60 15.33
N ARG A 82 -2.83 12.75 15.60
CA ARG A 82 -2.88 12.01 16.88
C ARG A 82 -1.82 10.92 16.92
N SER A 83 -1.29 10.67 18.12
CA SER A 83 -0.29 9.61 18.35
C SER A 83 -0.77 8.22 17.90
N CYS A 84 -2.06 7.93 17.97
CA CYS A 84 -2.62 6.65 17.51
C CYS A 84 -2.53 6.44 15.99
N SER A 85 -2.31 7.50 15.21
CA SER A 85 -2.14 7.43 13.75
C SER A 85 -0.68 7.36 13.31
N ILE A 86 0.29 7.46 14.23
CA ILE A 86 1.71 7.41 13.89
C ILE A 86 2.09 6.07 13.27
N GLY A 87 1.60 4.95 13.82
CA GLY A 87 1.85 3.61 13.25
C GLY A 87 1.32 3.46 11.82
N THR A 88 0.20 4.10 11.50
CA THR A 88 -0.33 4.15 10.13
C THR A 88 0.62 4.87 9.18
N LEU A 89 1.12 6.05 9.58
CA LEU A 89 2.04 6.85 8.76
C LEU A 89 3.40 6.14 8.57
N GLU A 90 3.91 5.49 9.61
CA GLU A 90 5.11 4.64 9.53
C GLU A 90 4.93 3.49 8.55
N ALA A 91 3.79 2.81 8.61
CA ALA A 91 3.51 1.71 7.71
C ALA A 91 3.35 2.20 6.25
N ALA A 92 2.61 3.29 6.02
CA ALA A 92 2.44 3.89 4.68
C ALA A 92 3.77 4.36 4.08
N SER A 93 4.60 5.07 4.84
CA SER A 93 5.93 5.51 4.37
C SER A 93 6.83 4.32 4.02
N LYS A 94 6.80 3.25 4.83
CA LYS A 94 7.51 2.00 4.53
C LYS A 94 7.06 1.39 3.19
N LEU A 95 5.76 1.44 2.86
CA LEU A 95 5.26 0.95 1.57
C LEU A 95 5.82 1.77 0.41
N CYS A 96 5.82 3.10 0.51
CA CYS A 96 6.38 3.98 -0.51
C CYS A 96 7.86 3.70 -0.77
N ARG A 97 8.63 3.41 0.29
CA ARG A 97 10.06 3.02 0.15
C ARG A 97 10.26 1.65 -0.49
N GLN A 98 9.34 0.72 -0.25
CA GLN A 98 9.43 -0.65 -0.79
C GLN A 98 8.99 -0.73 -2.26
N ILE A 99 8.08 0.14 -2.69
CA ILE A 99 7.43 0.08 -3.99
C ILE A 99 7.74 1.36 -4.76
N SER A 100 8.78 1.30 -5.60
CA SER A 100 9.18 2.42 -6.46
C SER A 100 8.01 2.86 -7.37
N GLY A 101 7.70 4.15 -7.35
CA GLY A 101 6.63 4.73 -8.16
C GLY A 101 5.23 4.64 -7.54
N LEU A 102 5.10 4.11 -6.32
CA LEU A 102 3.85 4.21 -5.55
C LEU A 102 3.58 5.68 -5.21
N ALA A 103 2.44 6.20 -5.67
CA ALA A 103 1.96 7.53 -5.31
C ALA A 103 0.81 7.39 -4.30
N LEU A 104 0.87 8.16 -3.21
CA LEU A 104 -0.20 8.27 -2.24
C LEU A 104 -1.02 9.53 -2.50
N TYR A 105 -2.33 9.40 -2.35
CA TYR A 105 -3.25 10.52 -2.41
C TYR A 105 -3.86 10.73 -1.02
N VAL A 106 -3.70 11.93 -0.47
CA VAL A 106 -4.23 12.29 0.86
C VAL A 106 -5.51 13.09 0.69
N SER A 107 -6.62 12.56 1.21
CA SER A 107 -7.90 13.26 1.29
C SER A 107 -8.21 13.60 2.74
N ALA A 108 -8.35 14.89 3.04
CA ALA A 108 -8.68 15.36 4.39
C ALA A 108 -10.14 15.79 4.49
N HIS A 109 -10.75 15.48 5.64
CA HIS A 109 -12.15 15.78 5.93
C HIS A 109 -12.26 16.56 7.25
N CYS A 110 -13.29 17.39 7.35
CA CYS A 110 -13.66 18.10 8.57
C CYS A 110 -15.06 17.70 9.03
N GLY A 111 -15.36 17.90 10.31
CA GLY A 111 -16.68 17.62 10.87
C GLY A 111 -17.77 18.49 10.24
N ARG A 112 -19.01 17.99 10.24
CA ARG A 112 -20.19 18.67 9.64
C ARG A 112 -20.41 20.10 10.15
N ASN A 113 -20.05 20.35 11.41
CA ASN A 113 -20.28 21.63 12.10
C ASN A 113 -19.16 22.67 11.92
N ALA A 114 -18.13 22.38 11.10
CA ALA A 114 -17.11 23.38 10.80
C ALA A 114 -17.72 24.56 10.01
N PRO A 115 -17.37 25.82 10.31
CA PRO A 115 -17.81 26.95 9.50
C PRO A 115 -17.35 26.84 8.05
N GLU A 116 -18.25 27.08 7.09
CA GLU A 116 -17.94 26.99 5.65
C GLU A 116 -16.73 27.84 5.24
N SER A 117 -16.57 29.01 5.87
CA SER A 117 -15.46 29.94 5.60
C SER A 117 -14.09 29.35 5.86
N ILE A 118 -13.97 28.31 6.69
CA ILE A 118 -12.67 27.70 7.04
C ILE A 118 -12.52 26.26 6.53
N LYS A 119 -13.58 25.61 6.03
CA LYS A 119 -13.53 24.18 5.70
C LYS A 119 -12.42 23.86 4.71
N ALA A 120 -12.36 24.59 3.60
CA ALA A 120 -11.41 24.33 2.52
C ALA A 120 -9.95 24.58 2.94
N SER A 121 -9.67 25.67 3.67
CA SER A 121 -8.32 25.94 4.18
C SER A 121 -7.92 24.93 5.25
N PHE A 122 -8.82 24.60 6.16
CA PHE A 122 -8.54 23.68 7.27
C PHE A 122 -8.30 22.24 6.80
N THR A 123 -9.10 21.72 5.86
CA THR A 123 -8.85 20.39 5.30
C THR A 123 -7.55 20.36 4.49
N ARG A 124 -7.24 21.42 3.74
CA ARG A 124 -5.95 21.54 3.05
C ARG A 124 -4.78 21.44 4.04
N SER A 125 -4.78 22.24 5.11
CA SER A 125 -3.69 22.21 6.10
C SER A 125 -3.53 20.86 6.78
N ARG A 126 -4.62 20.09 6.97
CA ARG A 126 -4.55 18.71 7.47
C ARG A 126 -3.94 17.75 6.47
N ALA A 127 -4.28 17.88 5.18
CA ALA A 127 -3.67 17.06 4.14
C ALA A 127 -2.17 17.37 4.02
N GLU A 128 -1.80 18.65 4.05
CA GLU A 128 -0.40 19.11 4.05
C GLU A 128 0.37 18.53 5.25
N ALA A 129 -0.17 18.61 6.46
CA ALA A 129 0.47 18.03 7.65
C ALA A 129 0.74 16.52 7.52
N VAL A 130 -0.18 15.76 6.91
CA VAL A 130 0.04 14.33 6.64
C VAL A 130 1.12 14.11 5.59
N CYS A 131 1.12 14.91 4.52
CA CYS A 131 2.16 14.84 3.49
C CYS A 131 3.55 15.17 4.06
N GLU A 132 3.64 16.19 4.92
CA GLU A 132 4.89 16.56 5.62
C GLU A 132 5.38 15.42 6.51
N GLU A 133 4.51 14.86 7.36
CA GLU A 133 4.88 13.72 8.23
C GLU A 133 5.34 12.48 7.45
N LEU A 134 4.73 12.21 6.29
CA LEU A 134 5.15 11.14 5.39
C LEU A 134 6.51 11.46 4.74
N ALA A 135 6.71 12.69 4.28
CA ALA A 135 7.96 13.14 3.68
C ALA A 135 9.14 13.07 4.68
N ASP A 136 8.90 13.47 5.93
CA ASP A 136 9.90 13.41 7.01
C ASP A 136 10.30 11.96 7.36
N ARG A 137 9.43 10.99 7.06
CA ARG A 137 9.71 9.56 7.24
C ARG A 137 10.38 8.91 6.03
N GLY A 138 10.44 9.61 4.89
CA GLY A 138 11.01 9.16 3.62
C GLY A 138 10.20 8.07 2.91
#